data_AF-A0AAU3HF52-F1
#
_entry.id   AF-A0AAU3HF52-F1
#
_cell.length_a   1.000
_cell.length_b   1.000
_cell.length_c   1.000
_cell.angle_alpha   90.00
_cell.angle_beta   90.00
_cell.angle_gamma   90.00
#
_symmetry.space_group_name_H-M   'P 1'
#
loop_
_entity.id
_entity.type
_entity.pdbx_description
1 polymer ?
#
loop_
_entity_poly.entity_id
_entity_poly.type
_entity_poly.pdbx_seq_one_letter_code
_entity_poly.pdbx_strand_id
1 'polypeptide(L)'
;MTKQIRQLDRVVIRFAGDSGDGMQLTGDRFTSETAQLGNDISTLPNFPAEIRAPAGTLPGVSSFQVHFADYDILTPGDAPNVLVAMNPAALKANLADLPRGADIIVNTDEFTRRNLAKVGYATNPLDDDTLDGYAVHPVALTSMTIGALAELTVSKKDAERAKNMFALGLLSWMYSRPYESTLRFLERKFARRPELVAANVAAFRAGWNFGETTEDFSVRYEVKPAKMPPGTYRNITGNAALSLGLVAAGVRSGLPVFLGAYPITPASDILHELSKHKKFGVVTMQAEDEIAAVGAALGASYGGSLGITTTSGPGVALKSETISLAVALELPLVIVDVQRAGPSTGMPTKTEQADLNMALYGRHGEAPVAVIAPKSPSDCFHAALEAARIALTYRTPVILLSDNYVANGSEPWLLPDVDSLPDLRVEFATRPNGEDGTTFLPYLRDPQTLARPWAVPGTPGLEHRIGGLEKADKTGDISYDPTNHDFMVRTRAARIETIPVPDVEVEDPDGDARVLVLGWGSTYGPIGAACRGLRQRGLPVAQAHLRHLAPMPANLGEVLRSYDRVVVPEMNLGQLAHVIRAKYLVDAIGYNQVRGLPFTAAELETMLEEVLKNV
;
A
#
# COMPACT_ATOMS: atom_id res chain seq x y z
N MET A 1 -5.51 -19.64 40.11
CA MET A 1 -6.43 -20.46 39.29
C MET A 1 -5.98 -20.33 37.84
N THR A 2 -5.92 -21.42 37.08
CA THR A 2 -5.55 -21.36 35.66
C THR A 2 -6.64 -20.60 34.91
N LYS A 3 -6.30 -19.46 34.28
CA LYS A 3 -7.29 -18.67 33.53
C LYS A 3 -7.84 -19.46 32.35
N GLN A 4 -9.13 -19.29 32.05
CA GLN A 4 -9.79 -20.01 30.97
C GLN A 4 -9.23 -19.56 29.62
N ILE A 5 -8.92 -20.49 28.72
CA ILE A 5 -8.52 -20.19 27.35
C ILE A 5 -9.76 -20.30 26.45
N ARG A 6 -10.06 -19.24 25.70
CA ARG A 6 -11.13 -19.19 24.71
C ARG A 6 -10.54 -19.08 23.31
N GLN A 7 -10.93 -20.01 22.44
CA GLN A 7 -10.55 -19.95 21.04
C GLN A 7 -11.43 -18.97 20.28
N LEU A 8 -10.81 -18.11 19.48
CA LEU A 8 -11.45 -17.19 18.55
C LEU A 8 -10.94 -17.49 17.13
N ASP A 9 -11.78 -17.25 16.15
CA ASP A 9 -11.48 -17.40 14.72
C ASP A 9 -10.75 -16.16 14.17
N ARG A 10 -11.11 -14.97 14.66
CA ARG A 10 -10.45 -13.69 14.33
C ARG A 10 -10.50 -12.68 15.47
N VAL A 11 -9.60 -11.70 15.42
CA VAL A 11 -9.56 -10.58 16.36
C VAL A 11 -9.06 -9.33 15.66
N VAL A 12 -9.70 -8.20 15.94
CA VAL A 12 -9.27 -6.85 15.53
C VAL A 12 -8.89 -6.04 16.77
N ILE A 13 -7.64 -5.57 16.83
CA ILE A 13 -7.12 -4.75 17.94
C ILE A 13 -6.73 -3.39 17.40
N ARG A 14 -7.12 -2.32 18.08
CA ARG A 14 -6.66 -0.96 17.79
C ARG A 14 -5.89 -0.37 18.96
N PHE A 15 -4.63 -0.03 18.71
CA PHE A 15 -3.80 0.75 19.63
C PHE A 15 -3.95 2.23 19.29
N ALA A 16 -4.33 3.06 20.24
CA ALA A 16 -4.57 4.49 20.00
C ALA A 16 -3.95 5.36 21.11
N GLY A 17 -3.29 6.44 20.70
CA GLY A 17 -2.59 7.37 21.59
C GLY A 17 -2.13 8.60 20.85
N ASP A 18 -1.29 9.42 21.49
CA ASP A 18 -0.73 10.59 20.82
C ASP A 18 0.38 10.20 19.83
N SER A 19 0.60 11.02 18.81
CA SER A 19 1.81 10.94 17.99
C SER A 19 3.06 10.99 18.88
N GLY A 20 3.88 9.95 18.83
CA GLY A 20 5.06 9.80 19.68
C GLY A 20 4.88 8.89 20.91
N ASP A 21 3.66 8.45 21.24
CA ASP A 21 3.43 7.40 22.25
C ASP A 21 3.86 6.00 21.75
N GLY A 22 4.29 5.88 20.49
CA GLY A 22 4.81 4.64 19.95
C GLY A 22 3.75 3.58 19.66
N MET A 23 2.52 3.99 19.33
CA MET A 23 1.42 3.06 18.98
C MET A 23 1.72 2.28 17.71
N GLN A 24 2.35 2.93 16.72
CA GLN A 24 2.82 2.29 15.50
C GLN A 24 3.81 1.16 15.79
N LEU A 25 4.83 1.46 16.61
CA LEU A 25 5.82 0.46 17.04
C LEU A 25 5.17 -0.71 17.78
N THR A 26 4.20 -0.43 18.64
CA THR A 26 3.48 -1.45 19.42
C THR A 26 2.70 -2.37 18.49
N GLY A 27 1.94 -1.79 17.56
CA GLY A 27 1.20 -2.53 16.53
C GLY A 27 2.11 -3.38 15.64
N ASP A 28 3.21 -2.81 15.15
CA ASP A 28 4.21 -3.53 14.32
C ASP A 28 4.81 -4.74 15.05
N ARG A 29 5.09 -4.58 16.35
CA ARG A 29 5.64 -5.67 17.17
C ARG A 29 4.61 -6.77 17.41
N PHE A 30 3.39 -6.40 17.75
CA PHE A 30 2.30 -7.36 17.91
C PHE A 30 2.01 -8.12 16.61
N THR A 31 2.05 -7.42 15.47
CA THR A 31 1.92 -8.00 14.12
C THR A 31 3.03 -9.02 13.86
N SER A 32 4.27 -8.68 14.21
CA SER A 32 5.43 -9.57 14.04
C SER A 32 5.35 -10.83 14.91
N GLU A 33 4.81 -10.74 16.12
CA GLU A 33 4.58 -11.90 17.01
C GLU A 33 3.45 -12.79 16.47
N THR A 34 2.38 -12.17 15.97
CA THR A 34 1.23 -12.87 15.41
C THR A 34 1.59 -13.64 14.13
N ALA A 35 2.39 -13.03 13.25
CA ALA A 35 2.89 -13.70 12.05
C ALA A 35 3.77 -14.94 12.37
N GLN A 36 4.51 -14.95 13.49
CA GLN A 36 5.34 -16.11 13.88
C GLN A 36 4.51 -17.33 14.26
N LEU A 37 3.26 -17.14 14.69
CA LEU A 37 2.32 -18.22 14.97
C LEU A 37 1.58 -18.71 13.72
N GLY A 38 1.91 -18.18 12.53
CA GLY A 38 1.27 -18.57 11.28
C GLY A 38 -0.17 -18.07 11.15
N ASN A 39 -0.57 -17.07 11.92
CA ASN A 39 -1.83 -16.38 11.70
C ASN A 39 -1.75 -15.55 10.41
N ASP A 40 -2.86 -15.45 9.70
CA ASP A 40 -2.99 -14.43 8.66
C ASP A 40 -3.22 -13.07 9.30
N ILE A 41 -2.70 -12.01 8.68
CA ILE A 41 -2.66 -10.66 9.26
C ILE A 41 -2.94 -9.59 8.22
N SER A 42 -3.66 -8.55 8.64
CA SER A 42 -3.82 -7.31 7.90
C SER A 42 -3.76 -6.13 8.86
N THR A 43 -3.15 -5.03 8.43
CA THR A 43 -2.88 -3.87 9.31
C THR A 43 -3.29 -2.56 8.68
N LEU A 44 -3.71 -1.61 9.52
CA LEU A 44 -4.03 -0.25 9.12
C LEU A 44 -3.35 0.76 10.04
N PRO A 45 -2.16 1.25 9.66
CA PRO A 45 -1.54 2.41 10.26
C PRO A 45 -2.37 3.67 9.98
N ASN A 46 -2.66 4.47 11.01
CA ASN A 46 -3.34 5.75 10.87
C ASN A 46 -2.54 6.85 11.58
N PHE A 47 -1.99 7.75 10.76
CA PHE A 47 -1.18 8.86 11.22
C PHE A 47 -2.00 10.16 11.24
N PRO A 48 -1.81 11.00 12.27
CA PRO A 48 -2.41 12.32 12.27
C PRO A 48 -1.89 13.14 11.09
N ALA A 49 -2.74 14.02 10.55
CA ALA A 49 -2.36 14.90 9.44
C ALA A 49 -1.26 15.90 9.85
N GLU A 50 -1.22 16.28 11.14
CA GLU A 50 -0.22 17.19 11.69
C GLU A 50 0.98 16.42 12.27
N ILE A 51 2.19 16.79 11.81
CA ILE A 51 3.44 16.18 12.30
C ILE A 51 3.66 16.42 13.80
N ARG A 52 3.15 17.55 14.34
CA ARG A 52 3.26 17.92 15.75
C ARG A 52 1.96 18.53 16.30
N ALA A 53 0.85 17.81 16.16
CA ALA A 53 -0.35 18.16 16.89
C ALA A 53 -0.07 18.22 18.41
N PRO A 54 -0.72 19.12 19.16
CA PRO A 54 -0.57 19.16 20.61
C PRO A 54 -1.01 17.84 21.26
N ALA A 55 -0.21 17.34 22.22
CA ALA A 55 -0.52 16.11 22.94
C ALA A 55 -1.86 16.18 23.71
N GLY A 56 -2.63 15.10 23.64
CA GLY A 56 -3.96 14.97 24.22
C GLY A 56 -5.04 15.74 23.45
N THR A 57 -4.90 15.90 22.12
CA THR A 57 -5.91 16.52 21.25
C THR A 57 -6.36 15.55 20.15
N LEU A 58 -7.59 15.71 19.65
CA LEU A 58 -8.12 14.83 18.59
C LEU A 58 -7.27 14.82 17.31
N PRO A 59 -6.77 15.97 16.79
CA PRO A 59 -5.91 15.97 15.61
C PRO A 59 -4.55 15.28 15.82
N GLY A 60 -4.13 15.06 17.07
CA GLY A 60 -2.88 14.40 17.42
C GLY A 60 -2.98 12.90 17.67
N VAL A 61 -4.19 12.34 17.57
CA VAL A 61 -4.40 10.90 17.75
C VAL A 61 -3.76 10.15 16.59
N SER A 62 -2.88 9.21 16.95
CA SER A 62 -2.35 8.18 16.06
C SER A 62 -2.91 6.83 16.50
N SER A 63 -3.26 6.00 15.53
CA SER A 63 -3.71 4.64 15.80
C SER A 63 -3.06 3.61 14.87
N PHE A 64 -3.00 2.38 15.35
CA PHE A 64 -2.58 1.23 14.59
C PHE A 64 -3.58 0.11 14.82
N GLN A 65 -4.22 -0.37 13.75
CA GLN A 65 -5.14 -1.50 13.81
C GLN A 65 -4.46 -2.76 13.27
N VAL A 66 -4.63 -3.87 13.98
CA VAL A 66 -4.19 -5.22 13.59
C VAL A 66 -5.43 -6.10 13.53
N HIS A 67 -5.65 -6.76 12.40
CA HIS A 67 -6.58 -7.88 12.27
C HIS A 67 -5.81 -9.15 12.02
N PHE A 68 -6.15 -10.20 12.75
CA PHE A 68 -5.54 -11.51 12.59
C PHE A 68 -6.56 -12.61 12.76
N ALA A 69 -6.38 -13.70 12.02
CA ALA A 69 -7.33 -14.80 11.97
C ALA A 69 -6.66 -16.17 11.79
N ASP A 70 -7.45 -17.23 11.94
CA ASP A 70 -7.11 -18.61 11.59
C ASP A 70 -7.57 -19.01 10.16
N TYR A 71 -7.91 -18.01 9.35
CA TYR A 71 -8.24 -18.12 7.93
C TYR A 71 -7.73 -16.90 7.15
N ASP A 72 -7.80 -16.98 5.82
CA ASP A 72 -7.41 -15.89 4.90
C ASP A 72 -8.30 -14.65 5.05
N ILE A 73 -7.70 -13.52 5.45
CA ILE A 73 -8.35 -12.23 5.66
C ILE A 73 -7.87 -11.21 4.63
N LEU A 74 -8.79 -10.41 4.13
CA LEU A 74 -8.52 -9.46 3.05
C LEU A 74 -8.54 -7.99 3.50
N THR A 75 -8.94 -7.71 4.74
CA THR A 75 -9.06 -6.36 5.27
C THR A 75 -8.47 -6.28 6.68
N PRO A 76 -8.10 -5.08 7.16
CA PRO A 76 -7.72 -4.81 8.54
C PRO A 76 -8.89 -4.93 9.54
N GLY A 77 -10.06 -5.39 9.11
CA GLY A 77 -11.27 -5.49 9.93
C GLY A 77 -12.08 -4.19 10.00
N ASP A 78 -13.40 -4.32 10.00
CA ASP A 78 -14.32 -3.16 9.97
C ASP A 78 -14.37 -2.42 11.30
N ALA A 79 -14.38 -3.16 12.40
CA ALA A 79 -14.55 -2.63 13.75
C ALA A 79 -13.63 -3.36 14.74
N PRO A 80 -12.92 -2.65 15.65
CA PRO A 80 -12.04 -3.27 16.62
C PRO A 80 -12.82 -4.00 17.72
N ASN A 81 -12.41 -5.23 18.02
CA ASN A 81 -12.88 -5.97 19.19
C ASN A 81 -12.25 -5.44 20.48
N VAL A 82 -11.03 -4.90 20.37
CA VAL A 82 -10.28 -4.32 21.50
C VAL A 82 -9.73 -2.96 21.13
N LEU A 83 -9.97 -1.96 21.98
CA LEU A 83 -9.32 -0.66 21.93
C LEU A 83 -8.37 -0.48 23.11
N VAL A 84 -7.10 -0.21 22.83
CA VAL A 84 -6.14 0.29 23.82
C VAL A 84 -6.07 1.80 23.69
N ALA A 85 -6.70 2.52 24.61
CA ALA A 85 -6.78 3.97 24.63
C ALA A 85 -5.78 4.57 25.65
N MET A 86 -4.70 5.17 25.15
CA MET A 86 -3.66 5.75 25.99
C MET A 86 -4.06 7.06 26.67
N ASN A 87 -5.10 7.74 26.19
CA ASN A 87 -5.59 9.01 26.73
C ASN A 87 -7.07 9.27 26.31
N PRO A 88 -7.74 10.31 26.85
CA PRO A 88 -9.13 10.62 26.49
C PRO A 88 -9.34 10.99 25.01
N ALA A 89 -8.34 11.57 24.34
CA ALA A 89 -8.44 11.89 22.91
C ALA A 89 -8.53 10.62 22.06
N ALA A 90 -7.67 9.64 22.37
CA ALA A 90 -7.66 8.32 21.75
C ALA A 90 -8.99 7.58 21.95
N LEU A 91 -9.56 7.64 23.16
CA LEU A 91 -10.89 7.08 23.42
C LEU A 91 -11.94 7.79 22.54
N LYS A 92 -12.04 9.12 22.64
CA LYS A 92 -13.09 9.89 21.94
C LYS A 92 -13.02 9.73 20.42
N ALA A 93 -11.82 9.67 19.84
CA ALA A 93 -11.63 9.56 18.40
C ALA A 93 -11.98 8.18 17.84
N ASN A 94 -12.06 7.13 18.67
CA ASN A 94 -12.25 5.76 18.20
C ASN A 94 -13.51 5.08 18.75
N LEU A 95 -14.14 5.63 19.80
CA LEU A 95 -15.26 4.99 20.50
C LEU A 95 -16.44 4.66 19.56
N ALA A 96 -16.73 5.53 18.60
CA ALA A 96 -17.84 5.34 17.66
C ALA A 96 -17.65 4.13 16.72
N ASP A 97 -16.42 3.67 16.53
CA ASP A 97 -16.10 2.55 15.66
C ASP A 97 -16.21 1.19 16.39
N LEU A 98 -16.31 1.19 17.73
CA LEU A 98 -16.34 -0.04 18.51
C LEU A 98 -17.75 -0.65 18.51
N PRO A 99 -17.88 -1.97 18.32
CA PRO A 99 -19.13 -2.66 18.55
C PRO A 99 -19.44 -2.73 20.05
N ARG A 100 -20.73 -2.87 20.38
CA ARG A 100 -21.14 -3.17 21.76
C ARG A 100 -20.50 -4.48 22.22
N GLY A 101 -20.07 -4.50 23.48
CA GLY A 101 -19.36 -5.62 24.10
C GLY A 101 -17.86 -5.69 23.78
N ALA A 102 -17.31 -4.73 23.01
CA ALA A 102 -15.88 -4.64 22.80
C ALA A 102 -15.11 -4.35 24.10
N ASP A 103 -13.87 -4.82 24.18
CA ASP A 103 -12.97 -4.54 25.29
C ASP A 103 -12.31 -3.16 25.11
N ILE A 104 -12.31 -2.37 26.18
CA ILE A 104 -11.68 -1.05 26.22
C ILE A 104 -10.64 -1.04 27.34
N ILE A 105 -9.36 -1.05 26.98
CA ILE A 105 -8.26 -0.90 27.93
C ILE A 105 -7.86 0.57 27.97
N VAL A 106 -8.06 1.24 29.11
CA VAL A 106 -7.85 2.68 29.27
C VAL A 106 -6.73 2.98 30.24
N ASN A 107 -5.83 3.88 29.85
CA ASN A 107 -4.82 4.44 30.75
C ASN A 107 -5.45 5.43 31.73
N THR A 108 -5.81 5.00 32.94
CA THR A 108 -6.50 5.86 33.92
C THR A 108 -5.68 7.08 34.34
N ASP A 109 -4.35 7.01 34.26
CA ASP A 109 -3.46 8.13 34.62
C ASP A 109 -3.68 9.39 33.76
N GLU A 110 -4.17 9.23 32.53
CA GLU A 110 -4.36 10.34 31.59
C GLU A 110 -5.76 10.97 31.66
N PHE A 111 -6.70 10.38 32.40
CA PHE A 111 -8.09 10.87 32.54
C PHE A 111 -8.21 11.97 33.61
N THR A 112 -7.31 12.95 33.54
CA THR A 112 -7.32 14.13 34.41
C THR A 112 -8.32 15.17 33.93
N ARG A 113 -8.85 16.01 34.83
CA ARG A 113 -9.76 17.13 34.49
C ARG A 113 -9.21 18.01 33.35
N ARG A 114 -7.90 18.27 33.33
CA ARG A 114 -7.24 19.05 32.29
C ARG A 114 -7.30 18.37 30.92
N ASN A 115 -7.00 17.08 30.85
CA ASN A 115 -6.99 16.34 29.58
C ASN A 115 -8.42 16.11 29.05
N LEU A 116 -9.38 15.84 29.92
CA LEU A 116 -10.81 15.74 29.57
C LEU A 116 -11.32 17.06 28.95
N ALA A 117 -11.01 18.20 29.59
CA ALA A 117 -11.41 19.51 29.09
C ALA A 117 -10.82 19.83 27.70
N LYS A 118 -9.56 19.43 27.43
CA LYS A 118 -8.92 19.64 26.11
C LYS A 118 -9.68 19.00 24.95
N VAL A 119 -10.34 17.86 25.19
CA VAL A 119 -11.09 17.12 24.16
C VAL A 119 -12.59 17.32 24.28
N GLY A 120 -13.03 18.22 25.16
CA GLY A 120 -14.44 18.58 25.34
C GLY A 120 -15.28 17.48 25.99
N TYR A 121 -14.73 16.73 26.94
CA TYR A 121 -15.55 15.92 27.85
C TYR A 121 -16.05 16.79 29.01
N ALA A 122 -17.36 16.76 29.26
CA ALA A 122 -17.98 17.50 30.37
C ALA A 122 -17.79 16.76 31.71
N THR A 123 -17.97 15.44 31.67
CA THR A 123 -17.75 14.48 32.76
C THR A 123 -16.69 13.47 32.33
N ASN A 124 -16.11 12.76 33.30
CA ASN A 124 -15.19 11.68 32.99
C ASN A 124 -15.98 10.49 32.44
N PRO A 125 -15.73 10.03 31.21
CA PRO A 125 -16.47 8.92 30.61
C PRO A 125 -16.24 7.57 31.33
N LEU A 126 -15.27 7.50 32.25
CA LEU A 126 -15.05 6.34 33.11
C LEU A 126 -15.99 6.32 34.34
N ASP A 127 -16.59 7.47 34.67
CA ASP A 127 -17.42 7.66 35.86
C ASP A 127 -18.90 7.92 35.50
N ASP A 128 -19.27 7.84 34.21
CA ASP A 128 -20.62 8.03 33.70
C ASP A 128 -21.05 6.90 32.74
N ASP A 129 -22.29 6.95 32.27
CA ASP A 129 -22.92 5.90 31.46
C ASP A 129 -22.39 5.82 30.00
N THR A 130 -21.38 6.63 29.63
CA THR A 130 -20.84 6.68 28.26
C THR A 130 -20.31 5.32 27.81
N LEU A 131 -19.78 4.51 28.75
CA LEU A 131 -19.12 3.24 28.45
C LEU A 131 -19.93 1.99 28.84
N ASP A 132 -21.20 2.12 29.23
CA ASP A 132 -22.07 1.01 29.67
C ASP A 132 -22.18 -0.13 28.65
N GLY A 133 -22.01 0.18 27.37
CA GLY A 133 -22.07 -0.79 26.28
C GLY A 133 -20.81 -1.63 26.07
N TYR A 134 -19.74 -1.44 26.87
CA TYR A 134 -18.41 -2.01 26.62
C TYR A 134 -17.83 -2.70 27.86
N ALA A 135 -16.88 -3.60 27.65
CA ALA A 135 -16.10 -4.20 28.73
C ALA A 135 -14.88 -3.30 29.01
N VAL A 136 -15.00 -2.42 30.00
CA VAL A 136 -13.95 -1.44 30.35
C VAL A 136 -12.96 -2.03 31.35
N HIS A 137 -11.67 -1.98 31.00
CA HIS A 137 -10.54 -2.43 31.80
C HIS A 137 -9.68 -1.22 32.19
N PRO A 138 -9.88 -0.65 33.40
CA PRO A 138 -9.12 0.49 33.88
C PRO A 138 -7.71 0.07 34.33
N VAL A 139 -6.68 0.57 33.65
CA VAL A 139 -5.29 0.25 33.98
C VAL A 139 -4.50 1.54 34.16
N ALA A 140 -3.82 1.69 35.30
CA ALA A 140 -2.90 2.81 35.56
C ALA A 140 -1.56 2.60 34.83
N LEU A 141 -1.61 2.53 33.50
CA LEU A 141 -0.49 2.12 32.64
C LEU A 141 0.77 2.95 32.88
N THR A 142 0.64 4.27 33.04
CA THR A 142 1.79 5.15 33.28
C THR A 142 2.40 4.88 34.65
N SER A 143 1.57 4.85 35.70
CA SER A 143 2.02 4.68 37.09
C SER A 143 2.61 3.28 37.31
N MET A 144 1.99 2.24 36.77
CA MET A 144 2.49 0.86 36.84
C MET A 144 3.80 0.69 36.08
N THR A 145 3.93 1.30 34.90
CA THR A 145 5.18 1.29 34.14
C THR A 145 6.30 1.99 34.91
N ILE A 146 6.05 3.19 35.44
CA ILE A 146 7.07 3.91 36.24
C ILE A 146 7.47 3.10 37.48
N GLY A 147 6.50 2.48 38.16
CA GLY A 147 6.77 1.63 39.32
C GLY A 147 7.65 0.43 38.99
N ALA A 148 7.38 -0.25 37.87
CA ALA A 148 8.19 -1.39 37.39
C ALA A 148 9.64 -1.00 37.01
N LEU A 149 9.88 0.29 36.74
CA LEU A 149 11.17 0.82 36.35
C LEU A 149 11.91 1.56 37.48
N ALA A 150 11.34 1.60 38.70
CA ALA A 150 11.86 2.42 39.80
C ALA A 150 13.28 2.05 40.22
N GLU A 151 13.69 0.79 40.05
CA GLU A 151 15.04 0.30 40.38
C GLU A 151 16.06 0.52 39.24
N LEU A 152 15.62 1.00 38.06
CA LEU A 152 16.48 1.25 36.91
C LEU A 152 16.89 2.72 36.83
N THR A 153 18.13 2.97 36.44
CA THR A 153 18.66 4.33 36.21
C THR A 153 18.17 4.87 34.87
N VAL A 154 16.90 5.28 34.80
CA VAL A 154 16.26 5.82 33.59
C VAL A 154 15.60 7.17 33.89
N SER A 155 15.58 8.07 32.92
CA SER A 155 14.91 9.36 33.10
C SER A 155 13.39 9.16 33.22
N LYS A 156 12.70 10.01 33.99
CA LYS A 156 11.23 9.97 34.10
C LYS A 156 10.55 10.00 32.72
N LYS A 157 11.07 10.81 31.80
CA LYS A 157 10.58 10.92 30.42
C LYS A 157 10.72 9.61 29.64
N ASP A 158 11.83 8.89 29.81
CA ASP A 158 12.03 7.62 29.12
C ASP A 158 11.20 6.49 29.75
N ALA A 159 11.00 6.53 31.07
CA ALA A 159 10.09 5.62 31.77
C ALA A 159 8.63 5.79 31.30
N GLU A 160 8.14 7.03 31.20
CA GLU A 160 6.80 7.33 30.66
C GLU A 160 6.65 6.85 29.21
N ARG A 161 7.70 6.96 28.39
CA ARG A 161 7.69 6.50 27.00
C ARG A 161 7.65 4.98 26.86
N ALA A 162 8.02 4.22 27.88
CA ALA A 162 7.98 2.77 27.88
C ALA A 162 6.58 2.18 28.13
N LYS A 163 5.57 3.02 28.44
CA LYS A 163 4.19 2.58 28.71
C LYS A 163 3.56 1.81 27.55
N ASN A 164 4.00 2.09 26.33
CA ASN A 164 3.58 1.37 25.13
C ASN A 164 4.05 -0.09 25.14
N MET A 165 5.25 -0.38 25.68
CA MET A 165 5.74 -1.75 25.84
C MET A 165 4.98 -2.48 26.93
N PHE A 166 4.54 -1.79 28.00
CA PHE A 166 3.65 -2.39 28.99
C PHE A 166 2.35 -2.84 28.33
N ALA A 167 1.69 -1.97 27.56
CA ALA A 167 0.48 -2.36 26.83
C ALA A 167 0.74 -3.49 25.84
N LEU A 168 1.87 -3.47 25.11
CA LEU A 168 2.27 -4.60 24.26
C LEU A 168 2.36 -5.90 25.07
N GLY A 169 3.05 -5.90 26.21
CA GLY A 169 3.19 -7.09 27.05
C GLY A 169 1.85 -7.63 27.57
N LEU A 170 0.93 -6.74 27.95
CA LEU A 170 -0.42 -7.12 28.37
C LEU A 170 -1.21 -7.77 27.22
N LEU A 171 -1.14 -7.20 26.01
CA LEU A 171 -1.86 -7.73 24.85
C LEU A 171 -1.23 -9.04 24.36
N SER A 172 0.11 -9.15 24.36
CA SER A 172 0.81 -10.40 24.05
C SER A 172 0.39 -11.50 25.04
N TRP A 173 0.22 -11.17 26.32
CA TRP A 173 -0.30 -12.11 27.33
C TRP A 173 -1.76 -12.50 27.08
N MET A 174 -2.61 -11.52 26.75
CA MET A 174 -4.05 -11.70 26.53
C MET A 174 -4.34 -12.63 25.34
N TYR A 175 -3.50 -12.58 24.30
CA TYR A 175 -3.63 -13.38 23.08
C TYR A 175 -2.60 -14.51 22.95
N SER A 176 -1.97 -14.91 24.06
CA SER A 176 -1.04 -16.04 24.13
C SER A 176 0.11 -15.96 23.10
N ARG A 177 0.66 -14.77 22.88
CA ARG A 177 1.71 -14.49 21.88
C ARG A 177 3.12 -14.77 22.43
N PRO A 178 4.00 -15.45 21.68
CA PRO A 178 5.39 -15.64 22.07
C PRO A 178 6.13 -14.31 22.01
N TYR A 179 6.82 -13.94 23.10
CA TYR A 179 7.41 -12.60 23.24
C TYR A 179 8.94 -12.56 23.13
N GLU A 180 9.62 -13.71 23.04
CA GLU A 180 11.08 -13.79 23.00
C GLU A 180 11.65 -13.05 21.78
N SER A 181 10.93 -13.08 20.66
CA SER A 181 11.32 -12.35 19.46
C SER A 181 11.25 -10.83 19.65
N THR A 182 10.32 -10.34 20.47
CA THR A 182 10.20 -8.93 20.84
C THR A 182 11.31 -8.49 21.78
N LEU A 183 11.71 -9.33 22.74
CA LEU A 183 12.87 -9.02 23.59
C LEU A 183 14.15 -8.87 22.76
N ARG A 184 14.43 -9.82 21.84
CA ARG A 184 15.58 -9.73 20.93
C ARG A 184 15.54 -8.51 20.02
N PHE A 185 14.34 -8.11 19.58
CA PHE A 185 14.18 -6.90 18.79
C PHE A 185 14.53 -5.64 19.60
N LEU A 186 14.05 -5.53 20.84
CA LEU A 186 14.33 -4.40 21.71
C LEU A 186 15.83 -4.26 21.99
N GLU A 187 16.50 -5.39 22.25
CA GLU A 187 17.97 -5.45 22.40
C GLU A 187 18.69 -4.90 21.18
N ARG A 188 18.30 -5.31 19.97
CA ARG A 188 18.92 -4.83 18.72
C ARG A 188 18.63 -3.37 18.44
N LYS A 189 17.37 -2.95 18.61
CA LYS A 189 16.91 -1.58 18.29
C LYS A 189 17.58 -0.54 19.17
N PHE A 190 17.71 -0.82 20.46
CA PHE A 190 18.30 0.09 21.44
C PHE A 190 19.70 -0.31 21.87
N ALA A 191 20.42 -1.13 21.07
CA ALA A 191 21.75 -1.66 21.41
C ALA A 191 22.77 -0.58 21.82
N ARG A 192 22.62 0.65 21.30
CA ARG A 192 23.48 1.80 21.63
C ARG A 192 23.14 2.51 22.96
N ARG A 193 22.01 2.16 23.58
CA ARG A 193 21.46 2.73 24.82
C ARG A 193 20.96 1.60 25.73
N PRO A 194 21.87 0.86 26.40
CA PRO A 194 21.52 -0.33 27.20
C PRO A 194 20.46 -0.08 28.29
N GLU A 195 20.43 1.11 28.87
CA GLU A 195 19.42 1.53 29.83
C GLU A 195 18.02 1.57 29.23
N LEU A 196 17.89 1.93 27.94
CA LEU A 196 16.59 1.88 27.24
C LEU A 196 16.19 0.44 26.91
N VAL A 197 17.15 -0.45 26.64
CA VAL A 197 16.86 -1.89 26.48
C VAL A 197 16.27 -2.42 27.79
N ALA A 198 16.96 -2.21 28.91
CA ALA A 198 16.50 -2.66 30.23
C ALA A 198 15.10 -2.10 30.55
N ALA A 199 14.88 -0.81 30.28
CA ALA A 199 13.59 -0.16 30.52
C ALA A 199 12.45 -0.79 29.71
N ASN A 200 12.62 -0.92 28.40
CA ASN A 200 11.56 -1.45 27.53
C ASN A 200 11.28 -2.94 27.82
N VAL A 201 12.31 -3.73 28.13
CA VAL A 201 12.16 -5.14 28.51
C VAL A 201 11.43 -5.27 29.85
N ALA A 202 11.79 -4.46 30.86
CA ALA A 202 11.12 -4.48 32.15
C ALA A 202 9.66 -4.03 32.05
N ALA A 203 9.38 -2.95 31.30
CA ALA A 203 8.02 -2.49 31.04
C ALA A 203 7.17 -3.55 30.33
N PHE A 204 7.71 -4.20 29.29
CA PHE A 204 7.05 -5.32 28.62
C PHE A 204 6.69 -6.45 29.58
N ARG A 205 7.67 -6.92 30.37
CA ARG A 205 7.46 -8.01 31.32
C ARG A 205 6.45 -7.62 32.41
N ALA A 206 6.45 -6.37 32.85
CA ALA A 206 5.48 -5.86 33.81
C ALA A 206 4.05 -5.95 33.25
N GLY A 207 3.84 -5.58 31.98
CA GLY A 207 2.54 -5.73 31.30
C GLY A 207 2.10 -7.19 31.19
N TRP A 208 3.01 -8.08 30.80
CA TRP A 208 2.75 -9.52 30.74
C TRP A 208 2.37 -10.09 32.11
N ASN A 209 3.14 -9.76 33.14
CA ASN A 209 2.91 -10.22 34.51
C ASN A 209 1.63 -9.64 35.11
N PHE A 210 1.28 -8.39 34.78
CA PHE A 210 0.01 -7.81 35.18
C PHE A 210 -1.17 -8.60 34.62
N GLY A 211 -1.07 -9.02 33.35
CA GLY A 211 -2.02 -9.94 32.77
C GLY A 211 -2.18 -11.22 33.59
N GLU A 212 -1.08 -11.87 34.00
CA GLU A 212 -1.13 -13.08 34.83
C GLU A 212 -1.85 -12.87 36.17
N THR A 213 -1.58 -11.74 36.84
CA THR A 213 -1.97 -11.53 38.24
C THR A 213 -3.30 -10.81 38.42
N THR A 214 -3.75 -10.03 37.44
CA THR A 214 -5.02 -9.30 37.55
C THR A 214 -6.22 -10.23 37.46
N GLU A 215 -7.30 -9.92 38.18
CA GLU A 215 -8.58 -10.63 38.07
C GLU A 215 -9.49 -10.01 36.99
N ASP A 216 -9.15 -8.82 36.47
CA ASP A 216 -9.95 -8.08 35.48
C ASP A 216 -10.07 -8.84 34.14
N PHE A 217 -9.01 -9.57 33.76
CA PHE A 217 -9.03 -10.46 32.60
C PHE A 217 -9.24 -11.90 33.06
N SER A 218 -10.46 -12.41 32.97
CA SER A 218 -10.80 -13.80 33.34
C SER A 218 -10.45 -14.83 32.27
N VAL A 219 -10.23 -14.38 31.03
CA VAL A 219 -10.05 -15.21 29.84
C VAL A 219 -8.78 -14.81 29.08
N ARG A 220 -8.03 -15.82 28.63
CA ARG A 220 -7.02 -15.68 27.58
C ARG A 220 -7.59 -16.13 26.25
N TYR A 221 -7.18 -15.48 25.19
CA TYR A 221 -7.62 -15.80 23.84
C TYR A 221 -6.52 -16.53 23.07
N GLU A 222 -6.96 -17.45 22.22
CA GLU A 222 -6.10 -18.18 21.29
C GLU A 222 -6.72 -18.12 19.90
N VAL A 223 -5.93 -17.73 18.90
CA VAL A 223 -6.32 -17.78 17.48
C VAL A 223 -5.37 -18.76 16.79
N LYS A 224 -5.92 -19.81 16.20
CA LYS A 224 -5.14 -20.89 15.58
C LYS A 224 -4.38 -20.38 14.34
N PRO A 225 -3.30 -21.05 13.91
CA PRO A 225 -2.63 -20.72 12.66
C PRO A 225 -3.60 -20.79 11.47
N ALA A 226 -3.45 -19.88 10.51
CA ALA A 226 -4.26 -19.87 9.31
C ALA A 226 -3.82 -20.94 8.32
N LYS A 227 -4.76 -21.41 7.50
CA LYS A 227 -4.46 -22.33 6.39
C LYS A 227 -3.79 -21.56 5.25
N MET A 228 -2.46 -21.58 5.21
CA MET A 228 -1.67 -20.96 4.15
C MET A 228 -0.98 -22.03 3.27
N PRO A 229 -0.68 -21.71 1.99
CA PRO A 229 0.19 -22.55 1.17
C PRO A 229 1.54 -22.82 1.86
N PRO A 230 2.13 -24.02 1.73
CA PRO A 230 3.42 -24.31 2.35
C PRO A 230 4.54 -23.44 1.75
N GLY A 231 5.41 -22.89 2.59
CA GLY A 231 6.56 -22.10 2.12
C GLY A 231 7.21 -21.25 3.21
N THR A 232 8.18 -20.42 2.81
CA THR A 232 8.82 -19.46 3.70
C THR A 232 8.12 -18.11 3.58
N TYR A 233 7.56 -17.63 4.69
CA TYR A 233 6.86 -16.36 4.74
C TYR A 233 7.66 -15.30 5.49
N ARG A 234 7.40 -14.05 5.14
CA ARG A 234 7.75 -12.90 5.98
C ARG A 234 6.61 -11.89 5.97
N ASN A 235 6.44 -11.16 7.08
CA ASN A 235 5.59 -9.97 7.05
C ASN A 235 6.25 -8.88 6.18
N ILE A 236 5.46 -8.18 5.37
CA ILE A 236 5.96 -7.10 4.52
C ILE A 236 4.93 -5.99 4.37
N THR A 237 5.38 -4.73 4.29
CA THR A 237 4.54 -3.60 3.91
C THR A 237 4.56 -3.37 2.40
N GLY A 238 3.55 -2.69 1.86
CA GLY A 238 3.45 -2.44 0.42
C GLY A 238 4.65 -1.71 -0.18
N ASN A 239 5.10 -0.61 0.44
CA ASN A 239 6.27 0.13 -0.04
C ASN A 239 7.56 -0.71 0.01
N ALA A 240 7.71 -1.58 1.01
CA ALA A 240 8.87 -2.47 1.11
C ALA A 240 8.81 -3.57 0.03
N ALA A 241 7.63 -4.15 -0.21
CA ALA A 241 7.41 -5.14 -1.27
C ALA A 241 7.68 -4.56 -2.66
N LEU A 242 7.14 -3.37 -2.93
CA LEU A 242 7.38 -2.61 -4.15
C LEU A 242 8.88 -2.40 -4.38
N SER A 243 9.58 -1.88 -3.37
CA SER A 243 11.03 -1.64 -3.44
C SER A 243 11.81 -2.91 -3.78
N LEU A 244 11.45 -4.05 -3.19
CA LEU A 244 12.08 -5.33 -3.52
C LEU A 244 11.73 -5.83 -4.91
N GLY A 245 10.52 -5.56 -5.41
CA GLY A 245 10.14 -5.87 -6.79
C GLY A 245 10.99 -5.10 -7.79
N LEU A 246 11.31 -3.83 -7.50
CA LEU A 246 12.21 -3.02 -8.33
C LEU A 246 13.67 -3.52 -8.26
N VAL A 247 14.14 -3.96 -7.09
CA VAL A 247 15.46 -4.61 -6.96
C VAL A 247 15.50 -5.90 -7.78
N ALA A 248 14.46 -6.74 -7.65
CA ALA A 248 14.33 -7.97 -8.41
C ALA A 248 14.29 -7.68 -9.92
N ALA A 249 13.61 -6.61 -10.34
CA ALA A 249 13.61 -6.20 -11.74
C ALA A 249 15.01 -5.89 -12.26
N GLY A 250 15.81 -5.11 -11.53
CA GLY A 250 17.20 -4.83 -11.88
C GLY A 250 18.08 -6.08 -11.97
N VAL A 251 17.90 -7.02 -11.03
CA VAL A 251 18.59 -8.32 -11.04
C VAL A 251 18.19 -9.15 -12.26
N ARG A 252 16.88 -9.27 -12.56
CA ARG A 252 16.36 -10.07 -13.68
C ARG A 252 16.62 -9.42 -15.04
N SER A 253 16.77 -8.10 -15.11
CA SER A 253 17.13 -7.40 -16.35
C SER A 253 18.64 -7.32 -16.57
N GLY A 254 19.43 -7.53 -15.52
CA GLY A 254 20.88 -7.31 -15.53
C GLY A 254 21.26 -5.83 -15.65
N LEU A 255 20.35 -4.91 -15.33
CA LEU A 255 20.58 -3.46 -15.46
C LEU A 255 20.79 -2.82 -14.09
N PRO A 256 21.65 -1.79 -13.98
CA PRO A 256 21.63 -0.90 -12.83
C PRO A 256 20.25 -0.27 -12.66
N VAL A 257 19.83 -0.09 -11.42
CA VAL A 257 18.57 0.58 -11.08
C VAL A 257 18.90 2.00 -10.64
N PHE A 258 18.28 2.99 -11.27
CA PHE A 258 18.42 4.39 -10.87
C PHE A 258 17.07 4.94 -10.40
N LEU A 259 17.02 5.36 -9.14
CA LEU A 259 15.88 6.06 -8.57
C LEU A 259 16.18 7.56 -8.46
N GLY A 260 15.45 8.37 -9.22
CA GLY A 260 15.35 9.81 -8.98
C GLY A 260 14.08 10.14 -8.20
N ALA A 261 14.20 10.68 -7.00
CA ALA A 261 13.05 10.94 -6.12
C ALA A 261 13.16 12.28 -5.38
N TYR A 262 12.01 12.92 -5.15
CA TYR A 262 11.87 14.02 -4.19
C TYR A 262 11.04 13.51 -3.01
N PRO A 263 11.42 13.76 -1.75
CA PRO A 263 10.70 13.21 -0.60
C PRO A 263 9.24 13.72 -0.54
N ILE A 264 8.29 12.80 -0.63
CA ILE A 264 6.85 13.08 -0.52
C ILE A 264 6.14 11.91 0.17
N THR A 265 5.29 12.18 1.16
CA THR A 265 4.46 11.15 1.81
C THR A 265 3.37 10.67 0.85
N PRO A 266 3.08 9.36 0.75
CA PRO A 266 3.72 8.22 1.43
C PRO A 266 4.86 7.53 0.64
N ALA A 267 5.35 8.10 -0.45
CA ALA A 267 6.33 7.46 -1.33
C ALA A 267 7.79 7.48 -0.81
N SER A 268 8.14 8.37 0.12
CA SER A 268 9.52 8.51 0.64
C SER A 268 10.13 7.22 1.19
N ASP A 269 9.33 6.30 1.70
CA ASP A 269 9.83 5.03 2.24
C ASP A 269 10.43 4.12 1.17
N ILE A 270 10.03 4.28 -0.10
CA ILE A 270 10.64 3.56 -1.22
C ILE A 270 12.09 4.04 -1.42
N LEU A 271 12.34 5.34 -1.33
CA LEU A 271 13.69 5.91 -1.36
C LEU A 271 14.52 5.39 -0.17
N HIS A 272 13.95 5.41 1.04
CA HIS A 272 14.63 4.89 2.24
C HIS A 272 15.01 3.42 2.07
N GLU A 273 14.10 2.58 1.56
CA GLU A 273 14.34 1.16 1.39
C GLU A 273 15.37 0.88 0.30
N LEU A 274 15.21 1.46 -0.89
CA LEU A 274 16.14 1.28 -2.01
C LEU A 274 17.56 1.77 -1.70
N SER A 275 17.72 2.82 -0.89
CA SER A 275 19.03 3.34 -0.49
C SER A 275 19.91 2.31 0.28
N LYS A 276 19.29 1.28 0.87
CA LYS A 276 19.96 0.19 1.60
C LYS A 276 20.50 -0.90 0.66
N HIS A 277 20.04 -0.93 -0.60
CA HIS A 277 20.24 -2.05 -1.54
C HIS A 277 21.31 -1.78 -2.60
N LYS A 278 22.28 -0.90 -2.33
CA LYS A 278 23.38 -0.55 -3.26
C LYS A 278 24.17 -1.76 -3.79
N LYS A 279 24.25 -2.84 -3.02
CA LYS A 279 24.90 -4.10 -3.41
C LYS A 279 24.27 -4.78 -4.63
N PHE A 280 23.03 -4.42 -4.98
CA PHE A 280 22.32 -4.90 -6.16
C PHE A 280 22.39 -3.94 -7.35
N GLY A 281 23.34 -2.98 -7.35
CA GLY A 281 23.45 -1.99 -8.43
C GLY A 281 22.39 -0.88 -8.37
N VAL A 282 21.78 -0.67 -7.20
CA VAL A 282 20.81 0.41 -6.97
C VAL A 282 21.52 1.72 -6.66
N VAL A 283 21.21 2.76 -7.43
CA VAL A 283 21.63 4.14 -7.20
C VAL A 283 20.39 4.97 -6.91
N THR A 284 20.42 5.72 -5.81
CA THR A 284 19.34 6.63 -5.40
C THR A 284 19.83 8.07 -5.42
N MET A 285 19.07 8.96 -6.04
CA MET A 285 19.32 10.40 -6.04
C MET A 285 18.10 11.12 -5.44
N GLN A 286 18.32 11.78 -4.31
CA GLN A 286 17.37 12.75 -3.79
C GLN A 286 17.55 14.05 -4.57
N ALA A 287 16.57 14.40 -5.40
CA ALA A 287 16.59 15.63 -6.19
C ALA A 287 16.06 16.82 -5.39
N GLU A 288 16.24 18.01 -5.94
CA GLU A 288 15.76 19.29 -5.43
C GLU A 288 14.24 19.47 -5.57
N ASP A 289 13.63 18.85 -6.59
CA ASP A 289 12.19 18.83 -6.85
C ASP A 289 11.77 17.62 -7.69
N GLU A 290 10.47 17.46 -7.95
CA GLU A 290 9.93 16.36 -8.73
C GLU A 290 10.32 16.40 -10.22
N ILE A 291 10.59 17.57 -10.80
CA ILE A 291 10.97 17.74 -12.21
C ILE A 291 12.39 17.22 -12.41
N ALA A 292 13.33 17.65 -11.57
CA ALA A 292 14.71 17.17 -11.53
C ALA A 292 14.76 15.66 -11.26
N ALA A 293 13.94 15.16 -10.34
CA ALA A 293 13.87 13.73 -10.03
C ALA A 293 13.49 12.87 -11.24
N VAL A 294 12.44 13.22 -11.99
CA VAL A 294 12.03 12.44 -13.18
C VAL A 294 12.98 12.67 -14.35
N GLY A 295 13.53 13.88 -14.51
CA GLY A 295 14.52 14.19 -15.53
C GLY A 295 15.78 13.34 -15.39
N ALA A 296 16.29 13.20 -14.16
CA ALA A 296 17.43 12.33 -13.88
C ALA A 296 17.11 10.85 -14.09
N ALA A 297 15.92 10.38 -13.71
CA ALA A 297 15.49 9.01 -13.97
C ALA A 297 15.40 8.70 -15.47
N LEU A 298 14.83 9.61 -16.27
CA LEU A 298 14.77 9.47 -17.72
C LEU A 298 16.16 9.56 -18.36
N GLY A 299 17.05 10.43 -17.86
CA GLY A 299 18.44 10.50 -18.30
C GLY A 299 19.23 9.22 -18.00
N ALA A 300 19.02 8.60 -16.83
CA ALA A 300 19.61 7.31 -16.49
C ALA A 300 19.10 6.20 -17.42
N SER A 301 17.82 6.24 -17.79
CA SER A 301 17.26 5.37 -18.82
C SER A 301 17.89 5.61 -20.20
N TYR A 302 18.06 6.86 -20.62
CA TYR A 302 18.82 7.13 -21.84
C TYR A 302 20.25 6.52 -21.80
N GLY A 303 20.89 6.53 -20.62
CA GLY A 303 22.20 5.91 -20.36
C GLY A 303 22.22 4.38 -20.16
N GLY A 304 21.10 3.67 -20.34
CA GLY A 304 21.05 2.21 -20.25
C GLY A 304 20.75 1.63 -18.86
N SER A 305 20.26 2.44 -17.92
CA SER A 305 19.78 1.96 -16.61
C SER A 305 18.26 1.73 -16.62
N LEU A 306 17.75 0.94 -15.66
CA LEU A 306 16.31 0.96 -15.35
C LEU A 306 16.01 2.24 -14.57
N GLY A 307 15.47 3.25 -15.26
CA GLY A 307 15.08 4.54 -14.69
C GLY A 307 13.75 4.45 -13.94
N ILE A 308 13.74 4.92 -12.70
CA ILE A 308 12.58 4.89 -11.80
C ILE A 308 12.42 6.25 -11.13
N THR A 309 11.18 6.71 -10.97
CA THR A 309 10.85 7.83 -10.09
C THR A 309 9.67 7.45 -9.20
N THR A 310 9.66 7.96 -7.97
CA THR A 310 8.60 7.69 -6.97
C THR A 310 7.99 9.02 -6.52
N THR A 311 6.67 9.04 -6.34
CA THR A 311 5.94 10.26 -6.03
C THR A 311 4.52 9.97 -5.53
N SER A 312 3.70 11.02 -5.40
CA SER A 312 2.25 11.00 -5.18
C SER A 312 1.59 12.05 -6.09
N GLY A 313 0.26 12.14 -6.13
CA GLY A 313 -0.53 13.01 -7.02
C GLY A 313 0.08 14.39 -7.37
N PRO A 314 0.46 15.25 -6.38
CA PRO A 314 1.07 16.56 -6.69
C PRO A 314 2.35 16.47 -7.52
N GLY A 315 3.18 15.47 -7.24
CA GLY A 315 4.42 15.28 -7.95
C GLY A 315 4.22 14.64 -9.32
N VAL A 316 3.18 13.82 -9.53
CA VAL A 316 2.78 13.38 -10.88
C VAL A 316 2.46 14.59 -11.76
N ALA A 317 1.83 15.63 -11.20
CA ALA A 317 1.48 16.84 -11.95
C ALA A 317 2.73 17.54 -12.50
N LEU A 318 3.74 17.70 -11.64
CA LEU A 318 5.03 18.30 -11.98
C LEU A 318 5.83 17.43 -12.97
N LYS A 319 5.67 16.10 -12.90
CA LYS A 319 6.39 15.16 -13.78
C LYS A 319 5.74 15.01 -15.16
N SER A 320 4.52 15.49 -15.36
CA SER A 320 3.71 15.26 -16.57
C SER A 320 4.44 15.61 -17.87
N GLU A 321 5.18 16.72 -17.91
CA GLU A 321 5.97 17.13 -19.07
C GLU A 321 7.08 16.12 -19.40
N THR A 322 7.87 15.70 -18.40
CA THR A 322 8.94 14.72 -18.60
C THR A 322 8.40 13.32 -18.91
N ILE A 323 7.23 12.96 -18.40
CA ILE A 323 6.55 11.71 -18.79
C ILE A 323 6.14 11.79 -20.26
N SER A 324 5.60 12.92 -20.72
CA SER A 324 5.31 13.17 -22.15
C SER A 324 6.58 13.06 -23.00
N LEU A 325 7.70 13.64 -22.52
CA LEU A 325 9.00 13.49 -23.15
C LEU A 325 9.42 12.01 -23.23
N ALA A 326 9.25 11.22 -22.17
CA ALA A 326 9.58 9.79 -22.18
C ALA A 326 8.76 9.01 -23.22
N VAL A 327 7.49 9.37 -23.44
CA VAL A 327 6.66 8.81 -24.52
C VAL A 327 7.24 9.15 -25.90
N ALA A 328 7.65 10.40 -26.11
CA ALA A 328 8.23 10.87 -27.37
C ALA A 328 9.62 10.24 -27.64
N LEU A 329 10.45 10.12 -26.60
CA LEU A 329 11.78 9.49 -26.69
C LEU A 329 11.73 7.97 -26.82
N GLU A 330 10.59 7.37 -26.44
CA GLU A 330 10.36 5.94 -26.41
C GLU A 330 11.44 5.21 -25.59
N LEU A 331 11.52 5.61 -24.31
CA LEU A 331 12.44 5.06 -23.33
C LEU A 331 11.69 4.39 -22.16
N PRO A 332 12.26 3.33 -21.56
CA PRO A 332 11.70 2.72 -20.36
C PRO A 332 11.77 3.68 -19.19
N LEU A 333 10.65 3.90 -18.50
CA LEU A 333 10.59 4.68 -17.27
C LEU A 333 9.49 4.13 -16.37
N VAL A 334 9.81 3.78 -15.12
CA VAL A 334 8.79 3.38 -14.14
C VAL A 334 8.47 4.58 -13.25
N ILE A 335 7.21 5.00 -13.24
CA ILE A 335 6.69 6.07 -12.39
C ILE A 335 5.82 5.42 -11.33
N VAL A 336 6.30 5.41 -10.09
CA VAL A 336 5.52 4.93 -8.95
C VAL A 336 4.75 6.10 -8.36
N ASP A 337 3.44 6.06 -8.50
CA ASP A 337 2.54 7.01 -7.87
C ASP A 337 1.83 6.33 -6.71
N VAL A 338 2.21 6.71 -5.49
CA VAL A 338 1.55 6.23 -4.28
C VAL A 338 0.47 7.25 -3.91
N GLN A 339 -0.73 6.98 -4.39
CA GLN A 339 -1.87 7.89 -4.29
C GLN A 339 -2.20 8.24 -2.83
N ARG A 340 -2.65 9.48 -2.63
CA ARG A 340 -3.12 10.01 -1.34
C ARG A 340 -4.26 10.99 -1.61
N ALA A 341 -5.05 11.29 -0.58
CA ALA A 341 -6.20 12.17 -0.74
C ALA A 341 -5.81 13.57 -1.25
N GLY A 342 -6.46 14.00 -2.33
CA GLY A 342 -6.30 15.30 -2.98
C GLY A 342 -7.48 16.25 -2.70
N PRO A 343 -7.66 17.31 -3.52
CA PRO A 343 -6.73 17.86 -4.52
C PRO A 343 -5.61 18.71 -3.89
N SER A 344 -4.64 19.16 -4.71
CA SER A 344 -3.49 19.96 -4.25
C SER A 344 -2.72 19.23 -3.14
N THR A 345 -2.36 19.89 -2.03
CA THR A 345 -1.73 19.22 -0.88
C THR A 345 -2.61 18.10 -0.32
N GLY A 346 -3.94 18.31 -0.32
CA GLY A 346 -4.94 17.37 0.17
C GLY A 346 -4.71 16.93 1.62
N MET A 347 -4.87 15.63 1.90
CA MET A 347 -4.57 15.01 3.19
C MET A 347 -3.45 13.98 3.01
N PRO A 348 -2.17 14.36 3.21
CA PRO A 348 -1.01 13.53 2.86
C PRO A 348 -0.96 12.14 3.50
N THR A 349 -1.59 11.98 4.66
CA THR A 349 -1.61 10.75 5.45
C THR A 349 -2.87 9.90 5.23
N LYS A 350 -3.75 10.28 4.29
CA LYS A 350 -5.02 9.60 4.02
C LYS A 350 -5.02 8.96 2.64
N THR A 351 -5.69 7.82 2.55
CA THR A 351 -5.81 7.05 1.31
C THR A 351 -6.91 7.59 0.42
N GLU A 352 -6.67 7.54 -0.89
CA GLU A 352 -7.64 7.87 -1.94
C GLU A 352 -7.12 7.28 -3.25
N GLN A 353 -8.02 6.98 -4.18
CA GLN A 353 -7.68 6.44 -5.51
C GLN A 353 -8.11 7.40 -6.61
N ALA A 354 -7.75 8.68 -6.46
CA ALA A 354 -8.24 9.76 -7.31
C ALA A 354 -7.28 10.19 -8.43
N ASP A 355 -6.18 9.46 -8.67
CA ASP A 355 -5.19 9.84 -9.68
C ASP A 355 -5.29 9.02 -10.98
N LEU A 356 -6.27 8.10 -11.12
CA LEU A 356 -6.44 7.26 -12.33
C LEU A 356 -6.60 8.10 -13.62
N ASN A 357 -7.49 9.10 -13.62
CA ASN A 357 -7.69 9.96 -14.79
C ASN A 357 -6.42 10.75 -15.12
N MET A 358 -5.66 11.15 -14.11
CA MET A 358 -4.39 11.85 -14.30
C MET A 358 -3.32 10.92 -14.86
N ALA A 359 -3.27 9.67 -14.41
CA ALA A 359 -2.41 8.64 -14.98
C ALA A 359 -2.79 8.31 -16.43
N LEU A 360 -4.09 8.27 -16.76
CA LEU A 360 -4.59 7.94 -18.10
C LEU A 360 -4.52 9.13 -19.07
N TYR A 361 -4.74 10.37 -18.61
CA TYR A 361 -4.93 11.54 -19.49
C TYR A 361 -4.17 12.82 -19.09
N GLY A 362 -3.33 12.79 -18.05
CA GLY A 362 -2.65 13.98 -17.50
C GLY A 362 -1.41 14.48 -18.26
N ARG A 363 -1.21 14.10 -19.53
CA ARG A 363 -0.12 14.64 -20.38
C ARG A 363 -0.72 15.41 -21.56
N HIS A 364 0.06 16.30 -22.16
CA HIS A 364 -0.35 17.05 -23.36
C HIS A 364 -0.20 16.19 -24.63
N GLY A 365 -1.12 16.37 -25.58
CA GLY A 365 -1.15 15.61 -26.84
C GLY A 365 -1.54 14.14 -26.67
N GLU A 366 -1.44 13.36 -27.76
CA GLU A 366 -1.67 11.92 -27.77
C GLU A 366 -0.44 11.17 -27.21
N ALA A 367 -0.34 11.12 -25.88
CA ALA A 367 0.79 10.55 -25.16
C ALA A 367 0.36 9.38 -24.25
N PRO A 368 -0.02 8.21 -24.81
CA PRO A 368 -0.47 7.07 -24.03
C PRO A 368 0.68 6.42 -23.27
N VAL A 369 0.37 5.89 -22.08
CA VAL A 369 1.30 5.18 -21.20
C VAL A 369 0.61 3.93 -20.68
N ALA A 370 1.38 2.91 -20.31
CA ALA A 370 0.82 1.76 -19.61
C ALA A 370 0.55 2.14 -18.13
N VAL A 371 -0.54 1.62 -17.56
CA VAL A 371 -0.94 1.88 -16.18
C VAL A 371 -1.32 0.56 -15.52
N ILE A 372 -0.71 0.28 -14.37
CA ILE A 372 -1.01 -0.90 -13.56
C ILE A 372 -1.17 -0.54 -12.09
N ALA A 373 -1.91 -1.34 -11.33
CA ALA A 373 -2.13 -1.15 -9.89
C ALA A 373 -1.97 -2.47 -9.11
N PRO A 374 -1.30 -2.48 -7.95
CA PRO A 374 -1.24 -3.64 -7.08
C PRO A 374 -2.52 -3.80 -6.27
N LYS A 375 -2.94 -5.03 -6.00
CA LYS A 375 -4.18 -5.32 -5.27
C LYS A 375 -4.01 -5.41 -3.73
N SER A 376 -2.78 -5.57 -3.26
CA SER A 376 -2.44 -5.82 -1.85
C SER A 376 -0.99 -5.48 -1.54
N PRO A 377 -0.59 -5.34 -0.24
CA PRO A 377 0.79 -5.06 0.14
C PRO A 377 1.85 -6.01 -0.44
N SER A 378 1.64 -7.32 -0.43
CA SER A 378 2.60 -8.28 -1.00
C SER A 378 2.60 -8.26 -2.53
N ASP A 379 1.44 -8.01 -3.14
CA ASP A 379 1.29 -7.93 -4.59
C ASP A 379 2.05 -6.74 -5.21
N CYS A 380 2.37 -5.71 -4.42
CA CYS A 380 3.26 -4.63 -4.83
C CYS A 380 4.61 -5.14 -5.40
N PHE A 381 5.13 -6.27 -4.91
CA PHE A 381 6.33 -6.88 -5.45
C PHE A 381 6.14 -7.31 -6.92
N HIS A 382 5.06 -8.04 -7.20
CA HIS A 382 4.75 -8.55 -8.54
C HIS A 382 4.32 -7.43 -9.49
N ALA A 383 3.57 -6.43 -9.00
CA ALA A 383 3.22 -5.27 -9.80
C ALA A 383 4.46 -4.46 -10.20
N ALA A 384 5.44 -4.26 -9.30
CA ALA A 384 6.69 -3.59 -9.64
C ALA A 384 7.52 -4.35 -10.70
N LEU A 385 7.58 -5.68 -10.60
CA LEU A 385 8.20 -6.52 -11.64
C LEU A 385 7.49 -6.40 -12.98
N GLU A 386 6.16 -6.42 -12.97
CA GLU A 386 5.35 -6.26 -14.18
C GLU A 386 5.51 -4.87 -14.82
N ALA A 387 5.57 -3.81 -14.01
CA ALA A 387 5.85 -2.46 -14.50
C ALA A 387 7.19 -2.40 -15.23
N ALA A 388 8.23 -2.99 -14.61
CA ALA A 388 9.56 -3.02 -15.20
C ALA A 388 9.59 -3.87 -16.48
N ARG A 389 8.91 -5.03 -16.49
CA ARG A 389 8.78 -5.87 -17.69
C ARG A 389 8.17 -5.07 -18.83
N ILE A 390 7.03 -4.42 -18.62
CA ILE A 390 6.37 -3.61 -19.65
C ILE A 390 7.27 -2.46 -20.10
N ALA A 391 7.83 -1.70 -19.16
CA ALA A 391 8.66 -0.54 -19.47
C ALA A 391 9.84 -0.94 -20.35
N LEU A 392 10.54 -2.01 -19.96
CA LEU A 392 11.68 -2.55 -20.67
C LEU A 392 11.25 -3.13 -22.02
N THR A 393 10.37 -4.13 -22.08
CA THR A 393 10.00 -4.81 -23.34
C THR A 393 9.47 -3.84 -24.39
N TYR A 394 8.63 -2.87 -24.02
CA TYR A 394 7.97 -1.96 -24.96
C TYR A 394 8.63 -0.58 -25.07
N ARG A 395 9.72 -0.32 -24.33
CA ARG A 395 10.44 0.97 -24.32
C ARG A 395 9.49 2.15 -24.13
N THR A 396 8.71 2.09 -23.05
CA THR A 396 7.66 3.07 -22.78
C THR A 396 7.59 3.40 -21.29
N PRO A 397 7.13 4.60 -20.91
CA PRO A 397 6.81 4.88 -19.52
C PRO A 397 5.63 4.04 -19.02
N VAL A 398 5.72 3.59 -17.77
CA VAL A 398 4.69 2.83 -17.06
C VAL A 398 4.39 3.48 -15.73
N ILE A 399 3.12 3.78 -15.47
CA ILE A 399 2.66 4.28 -14.17
C ILE A 399 2.20 3.09 -13.32
N LEU A 400 2.85 2.90 -12.18
CA LEU A 400 2.44 1.96 -11.13
C LEU A 400 1.65 2.74 -10.06
N LEU A 401 0.32 2.63 -10.11
CA LEU A 401 -0.62 3.27 -9.21
C LEU A 401 -0.81 2.45 -7.94
N SER A 402 -0.05 2.76 -6.89
CA SER A 402 -0.31 2.30 -5.53
C SER A 402 -1.19 3.32 -4.79
N ASP A 403 -1.49 3.10 -3.51
CA ASP A 403 -2.17 4.06 -2.66
C ASP A 403 -1.67 3.97 -1.22
N ASN A 404 -1.94 5.01 -0.42
CA ASN A 404 -1.49 5.11 0.96
C ASN A 404 -1.87 3.88 1.81
N TYR A 405 -3.05 3.30 1.56
CA TYR A 405 -3.54 2.16 2.32
C TYR A 405 -2.73 0.90 2.02
N VAL A 406 -2.54 0.53 0.75
CA VAL A 406 -1.70 -0.62 0.38
C VAL A 406 -0.22 -0.38 0.70
N ALA A 407 0.27 0.85 0.54
CA ALA A 407 1.67 1.20 0.79
C ALA A 407 2.10 0.98 2.25
N ASN A 408 1.22 1.34 3.20
CA ASN A 408 1.49 1.25 4.63
C ASN A 408 0.94 -0.02 5.28
N GLY A 409 -0.08 -0.65 4.69
CA GLY A 409 -0.59 -1.94 5.13
C GLY A 409 0.48 -3.03 5.03
N SER A 410 0.33 -4.07 5.85
CA SER A 410 1.17 -5.26 5.84
C SER A 410 0.37 -6.54 5.85
N GLU A 411 0.96 -7.59 5.25
CA GLU A 411 0.41 -8.94 5.17
C GLU A 411 1.55 -9.98 5.11
N PRO A 412 1.25 -11.27 5.35
CA PRO A 412 2.21 -12.35 5.11
C PRO A 412 2.53 -12.46 3.62
N TRP A 413 3.81 -12.37 3.29
CA TRP A 413 4.29 -12.56 1.93
C TRP A 413 5.05 -13.87 1.81
N LEU A 414 4.53 -14.76 0.96
CA LEU A 414 5.23 -15.95 0.50
C LEU A 414 6.43 -15.54 -0.35
N LEU A 415 7.62 -15.86 0.10
CA LEU A 415 8.84 -15.53 -0.64
C LEU A 415 8.84 -16.27 -1.99
N PRO A 416 8.94 -15.55 -3.12
CA PRO A 416 9.04 -16.18 -4.42
C PRO A 416 10.40 -16.86 -4.57
N ASP A 417 10.43 -17.94 -5.34
CA ASP A 417 11.69 -18.47 -5.84
C ASP A 417 12.27 -17.49 -6.87
N VAL A 418 13.49 -17.03 -6.64
CA VAL A 418 14.17 -16.04 -7.49
C VAL A 418 14.38 -16.58 -8.91
N ASP A 419 14.59 -17.89 -9.06
CA ASP A 419 14.81 -18.52 -10.36
C ASP A 419 13.51 -18.63 -11.17
N SER A 420 12.35 -18.62 -10.49
CA SER A 420 11.02 -18.62 -11.10
C SER A 420 10.57 -17.25 -11.62
N LEU A 421 11.27 -16.17 -11.24
CA LEU A 421 10.93 -14.82 -11.67
C LEU A 421 11.09 -14.66 -13.20
N PRO A 422 10.29 -13.80 -13.84
CA PRO A 422 10.40 -13.58 -15.29
C PRO A 422 11.80 -13.10 -15.68
N ASP A 423 12.24 -13.49 -16.87
CA ASP A 423 13.44 -12.93 -17.48
C ASP A 423 13.11 -11.55 -18.05
N LEU A 424 13.82 -10.53 -17.58
CA LEU A 424 13.62 -9.14 -17.99
C LEU A 424 14.82 -8.61 -18.79
N ARG A 425 15.74 -9.49 -19.22
CA ARG A 425 16.93 -9.07 -19.96
C ARG A 425 16.55 -8.34 -21.22
N VAL A 426 17.31 -7.28 -21.49
CA VAL A 426 17.14 -6.46 -22.69
C VAL A 426 18.41 -6.51 -23.52
N GLU A 427 18.23 -6.57 -24.83
CA GLU A 427 19.34 -6.41 -25.76
C GLU A 427 19.44 -4.94 -26.16
N PHE A 428 20.62 -4.34 -25.90
CA PHE A 428 20.95 -3.04 -26.44
C PHE A 428 21.36 -3.18 -27.90
N ALA A 429 21.09 -2.14 -28.70
CA ALA A 429 21.64 -2.06 -30.03
C ALA A 429 23.18 -1.95 -29.94
N THR A 430 23.87 -2.79 -30.71
CA THR A 430 25.35 -2.87 -30.72
C THR A 430 25.97 -2.58 -32.09
N ARG A 431 25.14 -2.46 -33.13
CA ARG A 431 25.56 -2.24 -34.52
C ARG A 431 24.46 -1.53 -35.33
N PRO A 432 24.82 -0.85 -36.43
CA PRO A 432 23.86 -0.27 -37.36
C PRO A 432 22.82 -1.30 -37.83
N ASN A 433 21.59 -0.84 -38.08
CA ASN A 433 20.42 -1.65 -38.45
C ASN A 433 19.77 -1.20 -39.78
N GLY A 434 20.39 -0.25 -40.48
CA GLY A 434 20.03 0.11 -41.84
C GLY A 434 20.42 -0.98 -42.85
N GLU A 435 19.75 -0.99 -43.99
CA GLU A 435 20.00 -1.95 -45.08
C GLU A 435 21.41 -1.84 -45.67
N ASP A 436 22.03 -0.66 -45.55
CA ASP A 436 23.40 -0.38 -45.97
C ASP A 436 24.47 -0.97 -45.02
N GLY A 437 24.06 -1.47 -43.84
CA GLY A 437 24.94 -1.98 -42.80
C GLY A 437 25.78 -0.92 -42.09
N THR A 438 25.58 0.37 -42.41
CA THR A 438 26.37 1.49 -41.86
C THR A 438 25.52 2.54 -41.15
N THR A 439 24.24 2.64 -41.48
CA THR A 439 23.33 3.62 -40.88
C THR A 439 22.59 3.03 -39.68
N PHE A 440 22.55 3.77 -38.57
CA PHE A 440 21.68 3.45 -37.45
C PHE A 440 20.34 4.20 -37.58
N LEU A 441 19.25 3.44 -37.56
CA LEU A 441 17.87 3.89 -37.61
C LEU A 441 17.27 3.79 -36.20
N PRO A 442 17.31 4.89 -35.41
CA PRO A 442 16.93 4.87 -34.01
C PRO A 442 15.43 4.61 -33.79
N TYR A 443 14.57 4.79 -34.77
CA TYR A 443 13.12 4.52 -34.68
C TYR A 443 12.68 3.35 -35.57
N LEU A 444 13.61 2.48 -36.00
CA LEU A 444 13.23 1.23 -36.66
C LEU A 444 12.41 0.38 -35.69
N ARG A 445 11.23 -0.10 -36.10
CA ARG A 445 10.30 -0.77 -35.20
C ARG A 445 10.58 -2.26 -35.12
N ASP A 446 10.63 -2.80 -33.90
CA ASP A 446 10.44 -4.22 -33.70
C ASP A 446 8.99 -4.60 -34.08
N PRO A 447 8.76 -5.60 -34.94
CA PRO A 447 7.43 -5.90 -35.46
C PRO A 447 6.48 -6.52 -34.42
N GLN A 448 7.00 -7.04 -33.30
CA GLN A 448 6.18 -7.67 -32.26
C GLN A 448 5.81 -6.67 -31.16
N THR A 449 6.73 -5.79 -30.80
CA THR A 449 6.60 -4.87 -29.66
C THR A 449 6.39 -3.42 -30.08
N LEU A 450 6.63 -3.08 -31.35
CA LEU A 450 6.71 -1.71 -31.88
C LEU A 450 7.77 -0.85 -31.17
N ALA A 451 8.59 -1.45 -30.31
CA ALA A 451 9.67 -0.78 -29.61
C ALA A 451 10.78 -0.38 -30.58
N ARG A 452 11.45 0.72 -30.27
CA ARG A 452 12.67 1.13 -30.95
C ARG A 452 13.91 0.45 -30.37
N PRO A 453 15.00 0.29 -31.15
CA PRO A 453 16.30 -0.11 -30.63
C PRO A 453 16.79 0.87 -29.56
N TRP A 454 17.32 0.33 -28.47
CA TRP A 454 17.91 1.13 -27.39
C TRP A 454 19.42 1.08 -27.53
N ALA A 455 20.01 2.16 -28.01
CA ALA A 455 21.46 2.33 -28.12
C ALA A 455 21.96 3.20 -26.95
N VAL A 456 22.98 2.71 -26.23
CA VAL A 456 23.59 3.45 -25.11
C VAL A 456 24.61 4.46 -25.67
N PRO A 457 24.63 5.71 -25.18
CA PRO A 457 25.62 6.71 -25.57
C PRO A 457 27.06 6.19 -25.45
N GLY A 458 27.88 6.50 -26.46
CA GLY A 458 29.27 6.03 -26.55
C GLY A 458 29.46 4.73 -27.32
N THR A 459 28.37 4.09 -27.80
CA THR A 459 28.46 2.91 -28.68
C THR A 459 28.84 3.35 -30.12
N PRO A 460 30.00 2.92 -30.66
CA PRO A 460 30.47 3.36 -31.98
C PRO A 460 29.49 3.02 -33.10
N GLY A 461 29.25 3.98 -34.01
CA GLY A 461 28.40 3.78 -35.19
C GLY A 461 26.89 3.87 -34.92
N LEU A 462 26.49 4.12 -33.67
CA LEU A 462 25.08 4.32 -33.28
C LEU A 462 24.81 5.76 -32.83
N GLU A 463 25.61 6.71 -33.31
CA GLU A 463 25.40 8.13 -33.02
C GLU A 463 24.01 8.56 -33.50
N HIS A 464 23.17 9.03 -32.59
CA HIS A 464 21.79 9.39 -32.90
C HIS A 464 21.30 10.52 -32.00
N ARG A 465 20.19 11.14 -32.39
CA ARG A 465 19.57 12.26 -31.67
C ARG A 465 18.08 12.05 -31.47
N ILE A 466 17.71 11.56 -30.31
CA ILE A 466 16.33 11.61 -29.84
C ILE A 466 16.07 12.94 -29.08
N GLY A 467 14.82 13.39 -29.07
CA GLY A 467 14.41 14.65 -28.46
C GLY A 467 12.88 14.77 -28.45
N GLY A 468 12.34 15.81 -27.82
CA GLY A 468 10.88 15.98 -27.68
C GLY A 468 10.13 16.47 -28.91
N LEU A 469 10.84 16.92 -29.97
CA LEU A 469 10.20 17.24 -31.25
C LEU A 469 9.79 15.95 -31.98
N GLU A 470 8.72 16.03 -32.77
CA GLU A 470 8.28 14.88 -33.58
C GLU A 470 9.39 14.37 -34.49
N LYS A 471 9.46 13.05 -34.58
CA LYS A 471 10.54 12.35 -35.25
C LYS A 471 10.06 11.63 -36.50
N ALA A 472 10.87 11.68 -37.55
CA ALA A 472 10.67 10.86 -38.73
C ALA A 472 10.76 9.37 -38.35
N ASP A 473 9.83 8.57 -38.87
CA ASP A 473 9.90 7.12 -38.78
C ASP A 473 11.28 6.62 -39.23
N LYS A 474 11.79 5.60 -38.56
CA LYS A 474 13.13 5.01 -38.74
C LYS A 474 14.30 5.94 -38.41
N THR A 475 14.46 7.08 -39.10
CA THR A 475 15.69 7.89 -39.04
C THR A 475 15.81 8.69 -37.74
N GLY A 476 14.68 9.09 -37.13
CA GLY A 476 14.69 9.93 -35.93
C GLY A 476 15.06 11.39 -36.17
N ASP A 477 15.10 11.84 -37.42
CA ASP A 477 15.24 13.25 -37.78
C ASP A 477 14.00 14.04 -37.36
N ILE A 478 14.12 15.36 -37.28
CA ILE A 478 12.95 16.21 -37.00
C ILE A 478 12.02 16.16 -38.21
N SER A 479 10.74 15.86 -37.97
CA SER A 479 9.72 15.84 -39.02
C SER A 479 8.52 16.69 -38.62
N TYR A 480 8.06 17.51 -39.56
CA TYR A 480 6.79 18.26 -39.47
C TYR A 480 5.78 17.77 -40.52
N ASP A 481 6.08 16.65 -41.19
CA ASP A 481 5.17 16.07 -42.19
C ASP A 481 3.90 15.55 -41.49
N PRO A 482 2.71 15.97 -41.91
CA PRO A 482 1.45 15.55 -41.30
C PRO A 482 1.21 14.02 -41.33
N THR A 483 1.64 13.35 -42.41
CA THR A 483 1.46 11.90 -42.55
C THR A 483 2.37 11.13 -41.60
N ASN A 484 3.62 11.58 -41.46
CA ASN A 484 4.53 11.05 -40.45
C ASN A 484 4.00 11.25 -39.03
N HIS A 485 3.46 12.44 -38.73
CA HIS A 485 2.89 12.71 -37.41
C HIS A 485 1.72 11.77 -37.08
N ASP A 486 0.74 11.61 -37.98
CA ASP A 486 -0.37 10.67 -37.80
C ASP A 486 0.14 9.23 -37.60
N PHE A 487 1.09 8.79 -38.43
CA PHE A 487 1.69 7.46 -38.31
C PHE A 487 2.39 7.24 -36.96
N MET A 488 3.22 8.18 -36.53
CA MET A 488 3.98 8.08 -35.28
C MET A 488 3.07 8.13 -34.05
N VAL A 489 2.03 8.96 -34.07
CA VAL A 489 1.00 9.00 -33.02
C VAL A 489 0.28 7.66 -32.91
N ARG A 490 -0.23 7.13 -34.02
CA ARG A 490 -0.91 5.82 -34.04
C ARG A 490 0.02 4.69 -33.62
N THR A 491 1.28 4.73 -34.02
CA THR A 491 2.29 3.71 -33.64
C THR A 491 2.52 3.71 -32.14
N ARG A 492 2.68 4.88 -31.51
CA ARG A 492 2.85 5.00 -30.05
C ARG A 492 1.60 4.52 -29.29
N ALA A 493 0.41 4.78 -29.81
CA ALA A 493 -0.85 4.28 -29.25
C ALA A 493 -0.99 2.76 -29.40
N ALA A 494 -0.82 2.24 -30.61
CA ALA A 494 -0.87 0.81 -30.90
C ALA A 494 0.09 0.03 -30.01
N ARG A 495 1.31 0.55 -29.80
CA ARG A 495 2.29 -0.06 -28.91
C ARG A 495 1.77 -0.32 -27.50
N ILE A 496 1.00 0.61 -26.93
CA ILE A 496 0.40 0.43 -25.60
C ILE A 496 -0.78 -0.54 -25.67
N GLU A 497 -1.64 -0.38 -26.67
CA GLU A 497 -2.84 -1.21 -26.84
C GLU A 497 -2.53 -2.68 -27.09
N THR A 498 -1.41 -2.99 -27.76
CA THR A 498 -1.00 -4.35 -28.10
C THR A 498 -0.13 -5.01 -27.03
N ILE A 499 0.11 -4.36 -25.88
CA ILE A 499 0.81 -5.02 -24.76
C ILE A 499 -0.06 -6.21 -24.32
N PRO A 500 0.46 -7.45 -24.37
CA PRO A 500 -0.26 -8.62 -23.90
C PRO A 500 -0.38 -8.52 -22.38
N VAL A 501 -1.62 -8.51 -21.91
CA VAL A 501 -1.98 -8.57 -20.50
C VAL A 501 -2.86 -9.80 -20.29
N PRO A 502 -2.78 -10.45 -19.12
CA PRO A 502 -3.66 -11.59 -18.81
C PRO A 502 -5.14 -11.20 -18.91
N ASP A 503 -5.96 -12.17 -19.28
CA ASP A 503 -7.41 -12.05 -19.20
C ASP A 503 -7.86 -11.75 -17.77
N VAL A 504 -8.97 -11.01 -17.63
CA VAL A 504 -9.56 -10.79 -16.30
C VAL A 504 -10.16 -12.10 -15.81
N GLU A 505 -9.75 -12.51 -14.62
CA GLU A 505 -10.35 -13.63 -13.90
C GLU A 505 -11.55 -13.14 -13.09
N VAL A 506 -12.61 -13.94 -13.06
CA VAL A 506 -13.84 -13.66 -12.31
C VAL A 506 -14.02 -14.71 -11.23
N GLU A 507 -14.19 -14.27 -9.99
CA GLU A 507 -14.58 -15.15 -8.89
C GLU A 507 -16.11 -15.19 -8.83
N ASP A 508 -16.65 -16.17 -9.56
CA ASP A 508 -18.06 -16.57 -9.57
C ASP A 508 -18.14 -18.10 -9.41
N PRO A 509 -18.12 -18.61 -8.17
CA PRO A 509 -17.95 -20.05 -7.91
C PRO A 509 -19.10 -20.91 -8.44
N ASP A 510 -20.32 -20.38 -8.39
CA ASP A 510 -21.55 -21.07 -8.77
C ASP A 510 -21.95 -20.76 -10.23
N GLY A 511 -21.41 -19.68 -10.81
CA GLY A 511 -21.65 -19.27 -12.20
C GLY A 511 -23.05 -18.72 -12.45
N ASP A 512 -23.80 -18.42 -11.39
CA ASP A 512 -25.20 -17.97 -11.42
C ASP A 512 -25.37 -16.51 -10.95
N ALA A 513 -24.27 -15.82 -10.67
CA ALA A 513 -24.30 -14.44 -10.25
C ALA A 513 -24.77 -13.51 -11.38
N ARG A 514 -25.70 -12.61 -11.05
CA ARG A 514 -26.20 -11.58 -11.99
C ARG A 514 -25.57 -10.21 -11.77
N VAL A 515 -24.88 -10.03 -10.65
CA VAL A 515 -24.18 -8.80 -10.27
C VAL A 515 -22.68 -9.08 -10.25
N LEU A 516 -21.93 -8.29 -11.01
CA LEU A 516 -20.47 -8.26 -10.97
C LEU A 516 -19.98 -7.02 -10.23
N VAL A 517 -19.11 -7.21 -9.25
CA VAL A 517 -18.38 -6.12 -8.60
C VAL A 517 -16.99 -6.03 -9.22
N LEU A 518 -16.70 -4.91 -9.88
CA LEU A 518 -15.41 -4.65 -10.52
C LEU A 518 -14.59 -3.68 -9.66
N GLY A 519 -13.42 -4.12 -9.20
CA GLY A 519 -12.50 -3.31 -8.41
C GLY A 519 -11.14 -3.10 -9.07
N TRP A 520 -10.35 -2.21 -8.48
CA TRP A 520 -8.93 -2.01 -8.80
C TRP A 520 -8.15 -1.48 -7.59
N GLY A 521 -6.85 -1.75 -7.54
CA GLY A 521 -5.98 -1.33 -6.44
C GLY A 521 -6.44 -1.87 -5.08
N SER A 522 -6.34 -1.04 -4.04
CA SER A 522 -6.68 -1.42 -2.66
C SER A 522 -8.14 -1.73 -2.36
N THR A 523 -9.07 -1.51 -3.30
CA THR A 523 -10.47 -1.95 -3.16
C THR A 523 -10.63 -3.47 -3.22
N TYR A 524 -9.61 -4.21 -3.67
CA TYR A 524 -9.61 -5.68 -3.74
C TYR A 524 -10.04 -6.31 -2.41
N GLY A 525 -9.42 -5.85 -1.31
CA GLY A 525 -9.64 -6.43 0.00
C GLY A 525 -11.08 -6.28 0.49
N PRO A 526 -11.59 -5.03 0.58
CA PRO A 526 -12.98 -4.77 0.98
C PRO A 526 -14.02 -5.41 0.07
N ILE A 527 -13.83 -5.36 -1.26
CA ILE A 527 -14.75 -6.01 -2.22
C ILE A 527 -14.76 -7.52 -2.01
N GLY A 528 -13.58 -8.13 -1.87
CA GLY A 528 -13.42 -9.55 -1.61
C GLY A 528 -14.08 -10.00 -0.32
N ALA A 529 -13.88 -9.27 0.76
CA ALA A 529 -14.52 -9.57 2.05
C ALA A 529 -16.05 -9.47 1.96
N ALA A 530 -16.58 -8.42 1.35
CA ALA A 530 -18.02 -8.22 1.20
C ALA A 530 -18.67 -9.29 0.32
N CYS A 531 -18.07 -9.60 -0.83
CA CYS A 531 -18.57 -10.63 -1.73
C CYS A 531 -18.54 -12.01 -1.06
N ARG A 532 -17.47 -12.35 -0.32
CA ARG A 532 -17.39 -13.60 0.46
C ARG A 532 -18.48 -13.65 1.54
N GLY A 533 -18.71 -12.57 2.27
CA GLY A 533 -19.77 -12.47 3.30
C GLY A 533 -21.17 -12.65 2.73
N LEU A 534 -21.46 -12.03 1.58
CA LEU A 534 -22.75 -12.18 0.87
C LEU A 534 -22.96 -13.61 0.35
N ARG A 535 -21.94 -14.22 -0.27
CA ARG A 535 -22.01 -15.61 -0.74
C ARG A 535 -22.23 -16.60 0.40
N GLN A 536 -21.61 -16.38 1.56
CA GLN A 536 -21.86 -17.19 2.77
C GLN A 536 -23.31 -17.08 3.27
N ARG A 537 -23.99 -15.96 2.99
CA ARG A 537 -25.42 -15.76 3.26
C ARG A 537 -26.34 -16.29 2.14
N GLY A 538 -25.79 -16.95 1.12
CA GLY A 538 -26.54 -17.51 0.00
C GLY A 538 -26.95 -16.50 -1.06
N LEU A 539 -26.30 -15.33 -1.11
CA LEU A 539 -26.56 -14.31 -2.12
C LEU A 539 -25.51 -14.40 -3.25
N PRO A 540 -25.92 -14.69 -4.50
CA PRO A 540 -24.98 -14.90 -5.61
C PRO A 540 -24.45 -13.56 -6.12
N VAL A 541 -23.14 -13.34 -5.97
CA VAL A 541 -22.43 -12.14 -6.42
C VAL A 541 -21.04 -12.51 -6.92
N ALA A 542 -20.69 -12.01 -8.10
CA ALA A 542 -19.39 -12.20 -8.73
C ALA A 542 -18.47 -11.02 -8.43
N GLN A 543 -17.17 -11.26 -8.44
CA GLN A 543 -16.17 -10.18 -8.40
C GLN A 543 -15.08 -10.36 -9.44
N ALA A 544 -14.59 -9.25 -9.97
CA ALA A 544 -13.42 -9.17 -10.83
C ALA A 544 -12.52 -8.01 -10.39
N HIS A 545 -11.21 -8.13 -10.62
CA HIS A 545 -10.25 -7.12 -10.19
C HIS A 545 -9.21 -6.81 -11.25
N LEU A 546 -9.03 -5.53 -11.57
CA LEU A 546 -8.10 -5.08 -12.60
C LEU A 546 -6.73 -4.77 -12.01
N ARG A 547 -5.70 -5.52 -12.43
CA ARG A 547 -4.29 -5.13 -12.29
C ARG A 547 -3.88 -4.16 -13.39
N HIS A 548 -4.26 -4.45 -14.62
CA HIS A 548 -3.92 -3.65 -15.81
C HIS A 548 -5.06 -2.69 -16.12
N LEU A 549 -4.78 -1.39 -16.01
CA LEU A 549 -5.74 -0.31 -16.25
C LEU A 549 -5.53 0.30 -17.65
N ALA A 550 -4.29 0.25 -18.16
CA ALA A 550 -3.97 0.54 -19.55
C ALA A 550 -2.76 -0.32 -20.03
N PRO A 551 -2.90 -1.13 -21.09
CA PRO A 551 -4.18 -1.55 -21.67
C PRO A 551 -5.00 -2.37 -20.67
N MET A 552 -6.31 -2.46 -20.89
CA MET A 552 -7.18 -3.34 -20.12
C MET A 552 -7.21 -4.75 -20.74
N PRO A 553 -7.54 -5.81 -19.97
CA PRO A 553 -7.70 -7.16 -20.49
C PRO A 553 -8.64 -7.23 -21.70
N ALA A 554 -8.27 -8.05 -22.70
CA ALA A 554 -9.00 -8.13 -23.97
C ALA A 554 -10.42 -8.69 -23.78
N ASN A 555 -10.57 -9.69 -22.89
CA ASN A 555 -11.86 -10.31 -22.56
C ASN A 555 -12.79 -9.41 -21.71
N LEU A 556 -12.31 -8.28 -21.18
CA LEU A 556 -13.05 -7.48 -20.19
C LEU A 556 -14.42 -7.05 -20.73
N GLY A 557 -14.51 -6.62 -21.99
CA GLY A 557 -15.78 -6.19 -22.59
C GLY A 557 -16.84 -7.30 -22.69
N GLU A 558 -16.42 -8.55 -22.88
CA GLU A 558 -17.33 -9.70 -22.91
C GLU A 558 -17.78 -10.06 -21.49
N VAL A 559 -16.83 -10.11 -20.55
CA VAL A 559 -17.10 -10.35 -19.12
C VAL A 559 -18.08 -9.33 -18.56
N LEU A 560 -17.90 -8.03 -18.83
CA LEU A 560 -18.79 -7.01 -18.29
C LEU A 560 -20.23 -7.12 -18.82
N ARG A 561 -20.42 -7.62 -20.04
CA ARG A 561 -21.74 -7.78 -20.66
C ARG A 561 -22.44 -9.08 -20.27
N SER A 562 -21.75 -10.03 -19.66
CA SER A 562 -22.36 -11.28 -19.20
C SER A 562 -23.14 -11.13 -17.89
N TYR A 563 -23.08 -9.97 -17.24
CA TYR A 563 -23.78 -9.68 -15.99
C TYR A 563 -24.85 -8.60 -16.20
N ASP A 564 -25.99 -8.73 -15.53
CA ASP A 564 -27.10 -7.78 -15.60
C ASP A 564 -26.72 -6.41 -15.02
N ARG A 565 -25.89 -6.41 -13.97
CA ARG A 565 -25.37 -5.20 -13.31
C ARG A 565 -23.87 -5.31 -13.08
N VAL A 566 -23.16 -4.22 -13.37
CA VAL A 566 -21.76 -4.05 -13.00
C VAL A 566 -21.67 -2.91 -11.98
N VAL A 567 -21.22 -3.22 -10.78
CA VAL A 567 -20.98 -2.25 -9.71
C VAL A 567 -19.48 -1.96 -9.60
N VAL A 568 -19.11 -0.69 -9.49
CA VAL A 568 -17.72 -0.24 -9.41
C VAL A 568 -17.54 0.60 -8.14
N PRO A 569 -17.16 -0.01 -7.01
CA PRO A 569 -16.83 0.72 -5.79
C PRO A 569 -15.49 1.43 -5.93
N GLU A 570 -15.46 2.75 -5.72
CA GLU A 570 -14.25 3.55 -5.88
C GLU A 570 -14.05 4.54 -4.73
N MET A 571 -12.79 4.68 -4.29
CA MET A 571 -12.37 5.74 -3.36
C MET A 571 -12.09 7.05 -4.10
N ASN A 572 -12.99 7.41 -5.00
CA ASN A 572 -12.99 8.61 -5.84
C ASN A 572 -14.44 8.84 -6.35
N LEU A 573 -14.66 9.80 -7.26
CA LEU A 573 -15.99 10.11 -7.81
C LEU A 573 -16.35 9.36 -9.12
N GLY A 574 -15.85 8.14 -9.32
CA GLY A 574 -16.21 7.26 -10.44
C GLY A 574 -15.24 7.31 -11.62
N GLN A 575 -13.92 7.35 -11.39
CA GLN A 575 -12.93 7.45 -12.47
C GLN A 575 -12.89 6.18 -13.33
N LEU A 576 -12.80 5.00 -12.73
CA LEU A 576 -12.84 3.75 -13.47
C LEU A 576 -14.22 3.56 -14.13
N ALA A 577 -15.30 3.87 -13.42
CA ALA A 577 -16.66 3.77 -13.96
C ALA A 577 -16.82 4.59 -15.26
N HIS A 578 -16.25 5.81 -15.33
CA HIS A 578 -16.22 6.59 -16.56
C HIS A 578 -15.46 5.91 -17.69
N VAL A 579 -14.27 5.36 -17.41
CA VAL A 579 -13.46 4.67 -18.42
C VAL A 579 -14.17 3.42 -18.95
N ILE A 580 -14.78 2.63 -18.07
CA ILE A 580 -15.53 1.42 -18.45
C ILE A 580 -16.73 1.77 -19.34
N ARG A 581 -17.51 2.78 -18.96
CA ARG A 581 -18.63 3.28 -19.77
C ARG A 581 -18.18 3.75 -21.14
N ALA A 582 -17.12 4.56 -21.19
CA ALA A 582 -16.60 5.12 -22.43
C ALA A 582 -16.08 4.03 -23.38
N LYS A 583 -15.41 2.99 -22.86
CA LYS A 583 -14.76 1.97 -23.69
C LYS A 583 -15.68 0.82 -24.09
N TYR A 584 -16.60 0.40 -23.22
CA TYR A 584 -17.37 -0.83 -23.42
C TYR A 584 -18.88 -0.61 -23.59
N LEU A 585 -19.38 0.62 -23.37
CA LEU A 585 -20.80 0.97 -23.39
C LEU A 585 -21.64 0.13 -22.42
N VAL A 586 -21.05 -0.26 -21.30
CA VAL A 586 -21.72 -0.95 -20.19
C VAL A 586 -22.13 0.07 -19.14
N ASP A 587 -23.36 -0.04 -18.61
CA ASP A 587 -23.81 0.82 -17.52
C ASP A 587 -23.19 0.41 -16.18
N ALA A 588 -21.94 0.84 -15.97
CA ALA A 588 -21.21 0.64 -14.73
C ALA A 588 -21.75 1.54 -13.61
N ILE A 589 -22.34 0.96 -12.57
CA ILE A 589 -22.92 1.66 -11.42
C ILE A 589 -21.80 2.00 -10.43
N GLY A 590 -21.46 3.28 -10.30
CA GLY A 590 -20.44 3.73 -9.35
C GLY A 590 -20.96 3.75 -7.91
N TYR A 591 -20.18 3.19 -6.97
CA TYR A 591 -20.35 3.42 -5.53
C TYR A 591 -19.13 4.16 -4.99
N ASN A 592 -19.29 5.47 -4.78
CA ASN A 592 -18.18 6.40 -4.68
C ASN A 592 -18.05 6.94 -3.26
N GLN A 593 -16.84 6.87 -2.68
CA GLN A 593 -16.52 7.47 -1.40
C GLN A 593 -15.23 8.29 -1.47
N VAL A 594 -15.23 9.48 -0.87
CA VAL A 594 -14.08 10.40 -0.87
C VAL A 594 -13.88 10.93 0.54
N ARG A 595 -13.61 10.00 1.47
CA ARG A 595 -13.54 10.28 2.92
C ARG A 595 -12.11 10.20 3.48
N GLY A 596 -11.11 9.90 2.65
CA GLY A 596 -9.74 9.66 3.12
C GLY A 596 -9.56 8.35 3.90
N LEU A 597 -10.49 7.40 3.73
CA LEU A 597 -10.55 6.12 4.44
C LEU A 597 -10.81 4.97 3.45
N PRO A 598 -10.28 3.77 3.71
CA PRO A 598 -10.66 2.59 2.96
C PRO A 598 -12.13 2.23 3.16
N PHE A 599 -12.73 1.55 2.19
CA PHE A 599 -14.03 0.91 2.38
C PHE A 599 -13.97 -0.12 3.51
N THR A 600 -15.06 -0.23 4.26
CA THR A 600 -15.29 -1.39 5.13
C THR A 600 -16.04 -2.47 4.36
N ALA A 601 -15.88 -3.72 4.76
CA ALA A 601 -16.63 -4.83 4.14
C ALA A 601 -18.13 -4.66 4.40
N ALA A 602 -18.54 -4.33 5.63
CA ALA A 602 -19.94 -4.11 5.99
C ALA A 602 -20.65 -3.01 5.18
N GLU A 603 -19.96 -1.90 4.89
CA GLU A 603 -20.52 -0.84 4.02
C GLU A 603 -20.80 -1.37 2.61
N LEU A 604 -19.84 -2.11 2.03
CA LEU A 604 -20.01 -2.71 0.71
C LEU A 604 -21.05 -3.82 0.70
N GLU A 605 -21.12 -4.66 1.74
CA GLU A 605 -22.15 -5.69 1.87
C GLU A 605 -23.56 -5.09 1.86
N THR A 606 -23.76 -4.04 2.64
CA THR A 606 -25.06 -3.37 2.75
C THR A 606 -25.48 -2.82 1.38
N MET A 607 -24.57 -2.12 0.70
CA MET A 607 -24.83 -1.55 -0.62
C MET A 607 -25.08 -2.64 -1.68
N LEU A 608 -24.26 -3.67 -1.72
CA LEU A 608 -24.39 -4.76 -2.70
C LEU A 608 -25.67 -5.56 -2.47
N GLU A 609 -26.08 -5.75 -1.22
CA GLU A 609 -27.36 -6.40 -0.91
C GLU A 609 -28.55 -5.59 -1.45
N GLU A 610 -28.50 -4.26 -1.41
CA GLU A 610 -29.50 -3.40 -2.04
C GLU A 610 -29.49 -3.54 -3.57
N VAL A 611 -28.32 -3.61 -4.20
CA VAL A 611 -28.22 -3.84 -5.65
C VAL A 611 -28.81 -5.19 -6.02
N LEU A 612 -28.45 -6.25 -5.29
CA LEU A 612 -28.92 -7.62 -5.51
C LEU A 612 -30.44 -7.76 -5.42
N LYS A 613 -31.10 -6.98 -4.55
CA LYS A 613 -32.58 -6.93 -4.44
C LYS A 613 -33.26 -6.31 -5.66
N ASN A 614 -32.53 -5.54 -6.46
CA ASN A 614 -33.04 -4.79 -7.61
C ASN A 614 -32.66 -5.40 -8.97
N VAL A 615 -32.05 -6.59 -8.96
CA VAL A 615 -31.83 -7.44 -10.14
C VAL A 615 -32.80 -8.59 -10.01
#